data_AF-A0A847AU14-F1
#
_entry.id   AF-A0A847AU14-F1
#
_cell.length_a   1.000
_cell.length_b   1.000
_cell.length_c   1.000
_cell.angle_alpha   90.00
_cell.angle_beta   90.00
_cell.angle_gamma   90.00
#
_symmetry.space_group_name_H-M   'P 1'
#
loop_
_entity.id
_entity.type
_entity.pdbx_description
1 polymer ?
#
loop_
_entity_poly.entity_id
_entity_poly.type
_entity_poly.pdbx_seq_one_letter_code
_entity_poly.pdbx_strand_id
1 'polypeptide(L)'
;MDLIIHLSQLDFNKYGDYITKEISKKHSISLRTIDIIGGFIAEIPSKSIKFDLSINSVLDDNKTFIMQTLFGSLKAGEFND
;
A
#
# COMPACT_ATOMS: atom_id res chain seq x y z
N MET A 1 -17.56 12.89 -5.34
CA MET A 1 -16.26 12.39 -5.83
C MET A 1 -16.18 10.96 -5.37
N ASP A 2 -16.16 10.02 -6.31
CA ASP A 2 -16.18 8.59 -5.99
C ASP A 2 -14.75 8.10 -5.85
N LEU A 3 -14.39 7.80 -4.61
CA LEU A 3 -13.11 7.19 -4.28
C LEU A 3 -13.25 5.66 -4.45
N ILE A 4 -12.37 5.05 -5.23
CA ILE A 4 -12.30 3.60 -5.34
C ILE A 4 -11.05 3.16 -4.59
N ILE A 5 -11.21 2.31 -3.57
CA ILE A 5 -10.08 1.70 -2.87
C ILE A 5 -9.99 0.23 -3.29
N HIS A 6 -8.87 -0.14 -3.88
CA HIS A 6 -8.55 -1.51 -4.26
C HIS A 6 -7.69 -2.15 -3.17
N LEU A 7 -8.10 -3.33 -2.71
CA LEU A 7 -7.48 -4.08 -1.62
C LEU A 7 -7.17 -5.52 -2.05
N SER A 8 -6.31 -6.21 -1.30
CA SER A 8 -6.27 -7.67 -1.36
C SER A 8 -7.61 -8.26 -0.92
N GLN A 9 -7.94 -9.48 -1.35
CA GLN A 9 -9.16 -10.16 -0.89
C GLN A 9 -9.16 -10.34 0.65
N LEU A 10 -7.98 -10.62 1.23
CA LEU A 10 -7.82 -10.80 2.66
C LEU A 10 -8.08 -9.50 3.43
N ASP A 11 -7.52 -8.39 2.96
CA ASP A 11 -7.69 -7.08 3.59
C ASP A 11 -9.10 -6.53 3.38
N PHE A 12 -9.72 -6.78 2.23
CA PHE A 12 -11.13 -6.47 2.00
C PHE A 12 -12.01 -7.17 3.04
N ASN A 13 -11.83 -8.48 3.22
CA ASN A 13 -12.62 -9.27 4.17
C ASN A 13 -12.39 -8.82 5.63
N LYS A 14 -11.17 -8.40 5.95
CA LYS A 14 -10.78 -8.04 7.33
C LYS A 14 -11.10 -6.59 7.70
N TYR A 15 -10.98 -5.66 6.76
CA TYR A 15 -11.01 -4.22 7.01
C TYR A 15 -12.05 -3.46 6.19
N GLY A 16 -12.71 -4.09 5.20
CA GLY A 16 -13.61 -3.40 4.27
C GLY A 16 -14.75 -2.64 4.94
N ASP A 17 -15.40 -3.24 5.93
CA ASP A 17 -16.47 -2.59 6.70
C ASP A 17 -15.97 -1.37 7.47
N TYR A 18 -14.79 -1.49 8.08
CA TYR A 18 -14.16 -0.38 8.82
C TYR A 18 -13.80 0.77 7.89
N ILE A 19 -13.15 0.48 6.76
CA ILE A 19 -12.75 1.48 5.75
C ILE A 19 -13.99 2.20 5.21
N THR A 20 -15.02 1.44 4.84
CA THR A 20 -16.28 2.01 4.34
C THR A 20 -16.93 2.91 5.38
N LYS A 21 -17.03 2.45 6.62
CA LYS A 21 -17.63 3.22 7.73
C LYS A 21 -16.89 4.52 8.01
N GLU A 22 -15.57 4.52 8.00
CA GLU A 22 -14.80 5.72 8.34
C GLU A 22 -14.76 6.74 7.20
N ILE A 23 -14.66 6.29 5.95
CA ILE A 23 -14.54 7.20 4.79
C ILE A 23 -15.90 7.72 4.33
N SER A 24 -16.95 6.90 4.38
CA SER A 24 -18.32 7.28 3.97
C SER A 24 -18.88 8.48 4.73
N LYS A 25 -18.33 8.80 5.92
CA LYS A 25 -18.67 10.00 6.69
C LYS A 25 -18.40 11.31 5.93
N LYS A 26 -17.49 11.31 4.96
CA LYS A 26 -17.05 12.51 4.23
C LYS A 26 -17.08 12.37 2.71
N HIS A 27 -16.92 11.15 2.19
CA HIS A 27 -16.79 10.90 0.76
C HIS A 27 -17.54 9.65 0.33
N SER A 28 -18.06 9.66 -0.90
CA SER A 28 -18.56 8.45 -1.55
C SER A 28 -17.37 7.52 -1.81
N ILE A 29 -17.47 6.27 -1.36
CA ILE A 29 -16.42 5.27 -1.49
C ILE A 29 -16.99 3.96 -2.04
N SER A 30 -16.21 3.31 -2.90
CA SER A 30 -16.41 1.92 -3.30
C SER A 30 -15.14 1.13 -3.03
N LEU A 31 -15.30 -0.12 -2.64
CA LEU A 31 -14.19 -1.05 -2.43
C LEU A 31 -14.17 -2.07 -3.56
N ARG A 32 -12.97 -2.40 -4.03
CA ARG A 32 -12.72 -3.45 -5.02
C ARG A 32 -11.59 -4.35 -4.55
N THR A 33 -11.57 -5.57 -5.04
CA THR A 33 -10.48 -6.51 -4.77
C THR A 33 -9.57 -6.63 -5.99
N ILE A 34 -8.28 -6.74 -5.73
CA ILE A 34 -7.23 -6.96 -6.72
C ILE A 34 -6.18 -7.93 -6.15
N ASP A 35 -5.36 -8.51 -7.02
CA ASP A 35 -4.27 -9.39 -6.61
C ASP A 35 -3.04 -8.57 -6.17
N ILE A 36 -3.02 -8.22 -4.89
CA ILE A 36 -1.88 -7.60 -4.20
C ILE A 36 -1.63 -8.30 -2.87
N ILE A 37 -0.37 -8.34 -2.42
CA ILE A 37 0.01 -8.98 -1.15
C ILE A 37 -0.47 -8.22 0.10
N GLY A 38 -0.78 -6.93 -0.06
CA GLY A 38 -1.24 -6.05 1.02
C GLY A 38 -1.08 -4.57 0.65
N GLY A 39 -1.52 -3.70 1.55
CA GLY A 39 -1.63 -2.27 1.28
C GLY A 39 -2.91 -1.96 0.48
N PHE A 40 -2.93 -0.84 -0.25
CA PHE A 40 -4.09 -0.48 -1.06
C PHE A 40 -3.72 0.41 -2.24
N ILE A 41 -4.63 0.49 -3.21
CA ILE A 41 -4.56 1.47 -4.29
C ILE A 41 -5.80 2.36 -4.21
N ALA A 42 -5.60 3.68 -4.17
CA ALA A 42 -6.70 4.65 -4.18
C ALA A 42 -6.83 5.30 -5.56
N GLU A 43 -8.03 5.30 -6.11
CA GLU A 43 -8.32 5.82 -7.45
C GLU A 43 -9.48 6.82 -7.42
N ILE A 44 -9.34 7.89 -8.20
CA ILE A 44 -10.38 8.88 -8.46
C ILE A 44 -10.56 8.95 -9.99
N PRO A 45 -11.42 8.09 -10.57
CA PRO A 45 -11.50 7.91 -12.02
C PRO A 45 -11.80 9.21 -12.78
N SER A 46 -12.70 10.03 -12.22
CA SER A 46 -13.11 11.31 -12.82
C SER A 46 -11.98 12.34 -12.94
N LYS A 47 -10.85 12.12 -12.25
CA LYS A 47 -9.67 12.98 -12.29
C LYS A 47 -8.44 12.29 -12.88
N SER A 48 -8.52 11.01 -13.27
CA SER A 48 -7.36 10.17 -13.62
C SER A 48 -6.26 10.22 -12.55
N ILE A 49 -6.64 10.26 -11.28
CA ILE A 49 -5.70 10.23 -10.15
C ILE A 49 -5.67 8.82 -9.58
N LYS A 50 -4.47 8.27 -9.42
CA LYS A 50 -4.21 6.98 -8.77
C LYS A 50 -3.04 7.14 -7.80
N PHE A 51 -3.21 6.65 -6.58
CA PHE A 51 -2.15 6.50 -5.59
C PHE A 51 -1.95 5.02 -5.32
N ASP A 52 -0.76 4.52 -5.64
CA ASP A 52 -0.38 3.14 -5.38
C ASP A 52 0.38 3.08 -4.05
N LEU A 53 -0.26 2.49 -3.04
CA LEU A 53 0.31 2.26 -1.71
C LEU A 53 0.28 0.75 -1.41
N SER A 54 0.39 -0.07 -2.45
CA SER A 54 0.61 -1.51 -2.30
C SER A 54 1.99 -1.76 -1.70
N ILE A 55 2.14 -2.87 -0.97
CA ILE A 55 3.43 -3.23 -0.38
C ILE A 55 4.52 -3.36 -1.47
N ASN A 56 4.18 -3.87 -2.66
CA ASN A 56 5.12 -3.94 -3.77
C ASN A 56 5.63 -2.55 -4.18
N SER A 57 4.74 -1.57 -4.38
CA SER A 57 5.14 -0.20 -4.72
C SER A 57 6.01 0.41 -3.62
N VAL A 58 5.63 0.24 -2.36
CA VAL A 58 6.41 0.77 -1.22
C VAL A 58 7.80 0.13 -1.16
N LEU A 59 7.92 -1.19 -1.39
CA LEU A 59 9.22 -1.86 -1.42
C LEU A 59 10.09 -1.38 -2.58
N ASP A 60 9.50 -1.22 -3.77
CA ASP A 60 10.22 -0.75 -4.95
C ASP A 60 10.72 0.70 -4.78
N ASP A 61 9.86 1.60 -4.29
CA ASP A 61 10.22 3.00 -4.03
C ASP A 61 11.35 3.12 -2.99
N ASN A 62 11.42 2.19 -2.04
CA ASN A 62 12.41 2.20 -0.96
C ASN A 62 13.58 1.23 -1.19
N LYS A 63 13.64 0.57 -2.34
CA LYS A 63 14.60 -0.51 -2.62
C LYS A 63 16.05 -0.09 -2.40
N THR A 64 16.44 1.08 -2.91
CA THR A 64 17.82 1.57 -2.78
C THR A 64 18.21 1.77 -1.31
N PHE A 65 17.33 2.36 -0.51
CA PHE A 65 17.57 2.59 0.91
C PHE A 65 17.68 1.28 1.69
N ILE A 66 16.79 0.32 1.40
CA ILE A 66 16.83 -1.02 1.99
C ILE A 66 18.17 -1.69 1.66
N MET A 67 18.58 -1.68 0.39
CA MET A 67 19.84 -2.28 -0.05
C MET A 67 21.07 -1.62 0.58
N GLN A 68 21.10 -0.29 0.65
CA GLN A 68 22.18 0.44 1.31
C GLN A 68 22.30 0.07 2.79
N THR A 69 21.17 -0.04 3.48
CA THR A 69 21.12 -0.45 4.89
C THR A 69 21.65 -1.88 5.06
N LEU A 70 21.17 -2.81 4.24
CA LEU A 70 21.61 -4.22 4.29
C LEU A 70 23.12 -4.36 4.06
N PHE A 71 23.66 -3.72 3.02
CA PHE A 71 25.10 -3.77 2.75
C PHE A 71 25.95 -3.07 3.82
N GLY A 72 25.45 -1.97 4.39
CA GLY A 72 26.09 -1.31 5.52
C GLY A 72 26.21 -2.23 6.73
N SER A 73 25.11 -2.91 7.10
CA SER A 73 25.10 -3.85 8.22
C SER A 73 25.99 -5.06 7.98
N LEU A 74 26.00 -5.64 6.77
CA LEU A 74 26.86 -6.78 6.44
C LEU A 74 28.35 -6.42 6.56
N LYS A 75 28.76 -5.29 5.99
CA LYS A 75 30.15 -4.81 6.10
C LYS A 75 30.55 -4.52 7.54
N ALA A 76 29.67 -3.91 8.34
CA ALA A 76 29.96 -3.65 9.75
C ALA A 76 30.15 -4.95 10.55
N GLY A 77 29.45 -6.03 10.19
CA GLY A 77 29.66 -7.35 10.77
C GLY A 77 31.04 -7.95 10.47
N GLU A 78 31.57 -7.73 9.26
CA GLU A 78 32.91 -8.23 8.85
C GLU A 78 34.07 -7.63 9.66
N PHE A 79 33.88 -6.48 10.33
CA PHE A 79 34.91 -5.85 11.18
C PHE A 79 34.81 -6.23 12.66
N ASN A 80 33.84 -7.07 13.05
CA ASN A 80 33.63 -7.52 14.43
C ASN A 80 34.14 -8.95 14.71
N ASP A 81 34.80 -9.57 13.73
CA ASP A 81 35.60 -10.80 13.87
C ASP A 81 37.10 -10.47 13.96
#